data_AF-A0A9N8E912-F1
#
_entry.id   AF-A0A9N8E912-F1
#
_cell.length_a   1.000
_cell.length_b   1.000
_cell.length_c   1.000
_cell.angle_alpha   90.00
_cell.angle_beta   90.00
_cell.angle_gamma   90.00
#
_symmetry.space_group_name_H-M   'P 1'
#
loop_
_entity.id
_entity.type
_entity.pdbx_description
1 polymer ?
#
loop_
_entity_poly.entity_id
_entity_poly.type
_entity_poly.pdbx_seq_one_letter_code
_entity_poly.pdbx_strand_id
1 'polypeptide(L)'
;MSSLEMDYDTIFQVMDSWELLRRLPDYEATAGSILFTHLFEKCPSTKALFGFFPLDKTENTELVTSTRFVKHARYMIQMLDKALNMLGPDAEILQEILTDLGKKHSRMGVKAEFFPLMGEALIQMMKDCLREKFTPDIEKAWGIVYAALSGEMVKAMNDDITVINSWNQLKKLENYEEVAGTILFRRLFQKCPETKTLFGFPVDMDTECSKLMESRRFKIHSKHFVEMLDKALFMLEVKRLEDNMKQLGELHVTYGVKEEYFPIMGEALIYTLKKCLPDEFNPAIKSAWNHVYLKMSTQMITSMKAAAKK
;
A
#
# COMPACT_ATOMS: atom_id res chain seq x y z
N MET A 1 17.87 2.92 1.01
CA MET A 1 17.87 3.95 2.05
C MET A 1 16.42 4.32 2.29
N SER A 2 15.98 4.24 3.55
CA SER A 2 14.59 4.51 3.91
C SER A 2 14.34 6.02 3.75
N SER A 3 13.15 6.43 3.30
CA SER A 3 12.82 7.86 3.27
C SER A 3 12.78 8.49 4.67
N LEU A 4 12.71 7.64 5.70
CA LEU A 4 12.71 8.01 7.12
C LEU A 4 14.12 8.11 7.73
N GLU A 5 15.18 7.83 6.97
CA GLU A 5 16.56 8.14 7.40
C GLU A 5 16.81 9.64 7.22
N MET A 6 16.85 10.36 8.32
CA MET A 6 16.97 11.82 8.36
C MET A 6 18.16 12.24 9.22
N ASP A 7 18.73 13.40 8.92
CA ASP A 7 19.82 13.93 9.73
C ASP A 7 19.31 14.38 11.12
N TYR A 8 20.23 14.39 12.08
CA TYR A 8 19.92 14.68 13.47
C TYR A 8 19.36 16.09 13.67
N ASP A 9 19.85 17.09 12.93
CA ASP A 9 19.40 18.47 13.08
C ASP A 9 17.93 18.59 12.64
N THR A 10 17.56 17.99 11.51
CA THR A 10 16.16 17.97 11.05
C THR A 10 15.23 17.34 12.09
N ILE A 11 15.60 16.19 12.67
CA ILE A 11 14.80 15.54 13.73
C ILE A 11 14.72 16.43 14.96
N PHE A 12 15.85 17.02 15.40
CA PHE A 12 15.91 17.89 16.57
C PHE A 12 15.00 19.12 16.43
N GLN A 13 15.05 19.83 15.29
CA GLN A 13 14.20 21.00 15.04
C GLN A 13 12.71 20.66 15.14
N VAL A 14 12.30 19.50 14.59
CA VAL A 14 10.90 19.04 14.65
C VAL A 14 10.52 18.64 16.07
N MET A 15 11.35 17.88 16.78
CA MET A 15 11.05 17.47 18.16
C MET A 15 11.00 18.66 19.13
N ASP A 16 11.96 19.59 19.07
CA ASP A 16 11.99 20.76 19.96
C ASP A 16 10.80 21.69 19.71
N SER A 17 10.48 21.98 18.46
CA SER A 17 9.30 22.78 18.11
C SER A 17 7.98 22.09 18.47
N TRP A 18 7.91 20.76 18.37
CA TRP A 18 6.75 19.99 18.84
C TRP A 18 6.59 20.05 20.36
N GLU A 19 7.68 20.01 21.13
CA GLU A 19 7.63 20.19 22.59
C GLU A 19 7.18 21.60 22.98
N LEU A 20 7.50 22.63 22.18
CA LEU A 20 6.93 23.97 22.39
C LEU A 20 5.42 23.98 22.17
N LEU A 21 4.91 23.27 21.15
CA LEU A 21 3.47 23.12 20.90
C LEU A 21 2.78 22.42 22.07
N ARG A 22 3.38 21.35 22.61
CA ARG A 22 2.85 20.58 23.74
C ARG A 22 2.66 21.38 25.03
N ARG A 23 3.33 22.53 25.17
CA ARG A 23 3.17 23.43 26.32
C ARG A 23 1.90 24.29 26.24
N LEU A 24 1.21 24.30 25.10
CA LEU A 24 -0.06 25.02 24.97
C LEU A 24 -1.18 24.30 25.76
N PRO A 25 -2.10 25.05 26.39
CA PRO A 25 -3.27 24.46 27.03
C PRO A 25 -4.10 23.66 26.03
N ASP A 26 -4.42 22.41 26.37
CA ASP A 26 -5.17 21.47 25.52
C ASP A 26 -4.66 21.38 24.07
N TYR A 27 -3.33 21.39 23.90
CA TYR A 27 -2.66 21.51 22.60
C TYR A 27 -3.21 20.56 21.54
N GLU A 28 -3.56 19.32 21.88
CA GLU A 28 -4.04 18.34 20.92
C GLU A 28 -5.36 18.78 20.25
N ALA A 29 -6.30 19.32 21.04
CA ALA A 29 -7.56 19.81 20.52
C ALA A 29 -7.38 21.13 19.78
N THR A 30 -6.58 22.04 20.33
CA THR A 30 -6.30 23.34 19.72
C THR A 30 -5.59 23.18 18.38
N ALA A 31 -4.44 22.49 18.35
CA ALA A 31 -3.66 22.24 17.15
C ALA A 31 -4.46 21.44 16.12
N GLY A 32 -5.15 20.38 16.54
CA GLY A 32 -5.95 19.56 15.64
C GLY A 32 -7.09 20.37 14.98
N SER A 33 -7.75 21.24 15.75
CA SER A 33 -8.86 22.06 15.23
C SER A 33 -8.35 23.10 14.22
N ILE A 34 -7.22 23.76 14.54
CA ILE A 34 -6.56 24.71 13.62
C ILE A 34 -6.12 23.99 12.34
N LEU A 35 -5.48 22.82 12.45
CA LEU A 35 -5.03 22.02 11.32
C LEU A 35 -6.18 21.70 10.34
N PHE A 36 -7.28 21.14 10.84
CA PHE A 36 -8.41 20.79 9.99
C PHE A 36 -9.14 22.02 9.44
N THR A 37 -9.13 23.14 10.17
CA THR A 37 -9.68 24.41 9.68
C THR A 37 -8.91 24.86 8.43
N HIS A 38 -7.58 24.90 8.49
CA HIS A 38 -6.72 25.21 7.34
C HIS A 38 -6.91 24.24 6.18
N LEU A 39 -7.02 22.94 6.46
CA LEU A 39 -7.28 21.94 5.41
C LEU A 39 -8.61 22.21 4.69
N PHE A 40 -9.67 22.52 5.44
CA PHE A 40 -11.00 22.75 4.89
C PHE A 40 -11.13 24.09 4.17
N GLU A 41 -10.35 25.10 4.56
CA GLU A 41 -10.26 26.36 3.82
C GLU A 41 -9.55 26.16 2.49
N LYS A 42 -8.45 25.39 2.49
CA LYS A 42 -7.71 25.04 1.26
C LYS A 42 -8.51 24.14 0.33
N CYS A 43 -9.24 23.17 0.89
CA CYS A 43 -9.97 22.18 0.11
C CYS A 43 -11.29 21.80 0.79
N PRO A 44 -12.36 22.60 0.60
CA PRO A 44 -13.66 22.36 1.24
C PRO A 44 -14.25 20.98 0.96
N SER A 45 -13.96 20.39 -0.21
CA SER A 45 -14.44 19.07 -0.61
C SER A 45 -13.92 17.94 0.31
N THR A 46 -12.80 18.14 1.01
CA THR A 46 -12.27 17.14 1.95
C THR A 46 -13.16 16.95 3.17
N LYS A 47 -14.03 17.90 3.53
CA LYS A 47 -15.05 17.75 4.60
C LYS A 47 -15.87 16.47 4.42
N ALA A 48 -16.12 16.07 3.18
CA ALA A 48 -16.89 14.88 2.84
C ALA A 48 -16.28 13.56 3.32
N LEU A 49 -14.94 13.50 3.43
CA LEU A 49 -14.22 12.28 3.79
C LEU A 49 -14.41 11.89 5.27
N PHE A 50 -14.77 12.86 6.11
CA PHE A 50 -14.82 12.66 7.56
C PHE A 50 -16.23 12.34 8.09
N GLY A 51 -17.26 12.51 7.26
CA GLY A 51 -18.63 12.12 7.60
C GLY A 51 -19.18 12.80 8.85
N PHE A 52 -18.72 14.02 9.16
CA PHE A 52 -19.14 14.74 10.35
C PHE A 52 -20.56 15.32 10.23
N PHE A 53 -21.01 15.74 9.02
CA PHE A 53 -22.23 16.56 8.83
C PHE A 53 -22.84 16.45 7.41
N PRO A 54 -24.07 16.97 7.17
CA PRO A 54 -24.55 17.32 5.84
C PRO A 54 -23.60 18.32 5.17
N LEU A 55 -23.28 18.07 3.91
CA LEU A 55 -22.09 18.58 3.20
C LEU A 55 -22.17 20.05 2.77
N ASP A 56 -23.28 20.73 3.02
CA ASP A 56 -23.67 21.94 2.31
C ASP A 56 -23.80 23.21 3.19
N LYS A 57 -23.72 23.13 4.52
CA LYS A 57 -24.12 24.28 5.39
C LYS A 57 -23.30 24.58 6.65
N THR A 58 -22.24 23.84 6.96
CA THR A 58 -21.49 24.08 8.21
C THR A 58 -20.26 24.96 7.99
N GLU A 59 -20.31 26.17 8.55
CA GLU A 59 -19.16 27.06 8.63
C GLU A 59 -18.06 26.45 9.53
N ASN A 60 -16.80 26.79 9.29
CA ASN A 60 -15.68 26.25 10.07
C ASN A 60 -15.76 26.63 11.55
N THR A 61 -16.35 27.78 11.86
CA THR A 61 -16.61 28.29 13.20
C THR A 61 -17.57 27.41 14.00
N GLU A 62 -18.53 26.76 13.34
CA GLU A 62 -19.45 25.82 13.98
C GLU A 62 -18.78 24.44 14.20
N LEU A 63 -17.83 24.04 13.34
CA LEU A 63 -17.12 22.76 13.44
C LEU A 63 -16.32 22.63 14.73
N VAL A 64 -15.59 23.69 15.12
CA VAL A 64 -14.73 23.68 16.31
C VAL A 64 -15.50 23.58 17.62
N THR A 65 -16.83 23.77 17.59
CA THR A 65 -17.71 23.56 18.75
C THR A 65 -18.23 22.12 18.86
N SER A 66 -18.09 21.32 17.80
CA SER A 66 -18.58 19.94 17.79
C SER A 66 -17.65 19.00 18.54
N THR A 67 -18.18 18.36 19.59
CA THR A 67 -17.48 17.32 20.35
C THR A 67 -16.95 16.18 19.48
N ARG A 68 -17.68 15.80 18.42
CA ARG A 68 -17.25 14.71 17.51
C ARG A 68 -16.05 15.12 16.68
N PHE A 69 -16.08 16.33 16.13
CA PHE A 69 -14.98 16.88 15.36
C PHE A 69 -13.73 17.06 16.23
N VAL A 70 -13.86 17.70 17.40
CA VAL A 70 -12.74 17.95 18.31
C VAL A 70 -12.08 16.64 18.77
N LYS A 71 -12.86 15.59 19.02
CA LYS A 71 -12.31 14.25 19.32
C LYS A 71 -11.48 13.68 18.16
N HIS A 72 -11.94 13.83 16.92
CA HIS A 72 -11.18 13.38 15.76
C HIS A 72 -9.92 14.23 15.52
N ALA A 73 -10.03 15.55 15.66
CA ALA A 73 -8.91 16.47 15.58
C ALA A 73 -7.81 16.12 16.59
N ARG A 74 -8.19 15.85 17.84
CA ARG A 74 -7.28 15.36 18.89
C ARG A 74 -6.58 14.06 18.48
N TYR A 75 -7.33 13.09 17.96
CA TYR A 75 -6.78 11.80 17.54
C TYR A 75 -5.71 11.95 16.45
N MET A 76 -5.87 12.90 15.52
CA MET A 76 -4.85 13.18 14.51
C MET A 76 -3.53 13.63 15.17
N ILE A 77 -3.58 14.63 16.05
CA ILE A 77 -2.39 15.13 16.73
C ILE A 77 -1.70 14.05 17.57
N GLN A 78 -2.48 13.18 18.22
CA GLN A 78 -1.95 12.01 18.94
C GLN A 78 -1.25 11.00 18.03
N MET A 79 -1.76 10.81 16.81
CA MET A 79 -1.12 9.93 15.82
C MET A 79 0.18 10.53 15.28
N LEU A 80 0.22 11.84 15.04
CA LEU A 80 1.46 12.54 14.71
C LEU A 80 2.47 12.44 15.85
N ASP A 81 2.07 12.71 17.09
CA ASP A 81 2.96 12.64 18.25
C ASP A 81 3.62 11.25 18.37
N LYS A 82 2.84 10.18 18.20
CA LYS A 82 3.38 8.81 18.17
C LYS A 82 4.36 8.59 17.03
N ALA A 83 4.05 9.07 15.82
CA ALA A 83 4.95 8.93 14.67
C ALA A 83 6.28 9.68 14.90
N LEU A 84 6.23 10.89 15.46
CA LEU A 84 7.42 11.69 15.76
C LEU A 84 8.31 11.02 16.82
N ASN A 85 7.70 10.40 17.84
CA ASN A 85 8.42 9.66 18.87
C ASN A 85 9.11 8.38 18.36
N MET A 86 8.78 7.94 17.15
CA MET A 86 9.40 6.78 16.48
C MET A 86 10.42 7.18 15.41
N LEU A 87 10.69 8.48 15.23
CA LEU A 87 11.75 8.95 14.33
C LEU A 87 13.12 8.55 14.88
N GLY A 88 14.03 8.16 13.98
CA GLY A 88 15.38 7.70 14.34
C GLY A 88 15.46 6.18 14.49
N PRO A 89 15.85 5.62 15.65
CA PRO A 89 16.11 4.18 15.80
C PRO A 89 14.95 3.24 15.42
N ASP A 90 13.71 3.71 15.60
CA ASP A 90 12.49 2.92 15.36
C ASP A 90 11.89 3.14 13.95
N ALA A 91 12.65 3.76 13.03
CA ALA A 91 12.17 4.13 11.70
C ALA A 91 11.65 2.95 10.87
N GLU A 92 12.21 1.74 11.03
CA GLU A 92 11.72 0.54 10.34
C GLU A 92 10.31 0.15 10.80
N ILE A 93 10.06 0.18 12.11
CA ILE A 93 8.74 -0.12 12.68
C ILE A 93 7.74 0.97 12.26
N LEU A 94 8.17 2.23 12.27
CA LEU A 94 7.34 3.33 11.81
C LEU A 94 6.93 3.18 10.34
N GLN A 95 7.85 2.72 9.47
CA GLN A 95 7.54 2.46 8.06
C GLN A 95 6.43 1.42 7.89
N GLU A 96 6.44 0.33 8.67
CA GLU A 96 5.39 -0.68 8.63
C GLU A 96 4.03 -0.11 9.06
N ILE A 97 4.01 0.69 10.12
CA ILE A 97 2.80 1.36 10.62
C ILE A 97 2.23 2.31 9.56
N LEU A 98 3.07 3.16 8.96
CA LEU A 98 2.66 4.11 7.92
C LEU A 98 2.17 3.39 6.67
N THR A 99 2.80 2.27 6.31
CA THR A 99 2.37 1.41 5.21
C THR A 99 0.93 0.93 5.44
N ASP A 100 0.64 0.37 6.62
CA ASP A 100 -0.71 -0.08 6.94
C ASP A 100 -1.73 1.06 7.06
N LEU A 101 -1.29 2.22 7.53
CA LEU A 101 -2.13 3.40 7.60
C LEU A 101 -2.46 3.94 6.20
N GLY A 102 -1.50 3.98 5.28
CA GLY A 102 -1.71 4.33 3.87
C GLY A 102 -2.74 3.42 3.22
N LYS A 103 -2.64 2.10 3.41
CA LYS A 103 -3.64 1.13 2.93
C LYS A 103 -5.04 1.40 3.46
N LYS A 104 -5.16 1.80 4.74
CA LYS A 104 -6.46 2.18 5.34
C LYS A 104 -6.99 3.45 4.67
N HIS A 105 -6.16 4.47 4.46
CA HIS A 105 -6.55 5.71 3.78
C HIS A 105 -7.03 5.47 2.34
N SER A 106 -6.34 4.61 1.59
CA SER A 106 -6.79 4.20 0.25
C SER A 106 -8.17 3.53 0.28
N ARG A 107 -8.41 2.60 1.22
CA ARG A 107 -9.72 1.95 1.41
C ARG A 107 -10.84 2.92 1.81
N MET A 108 -10.51 4.00 2.52
CA MET A 108 -11.45 5.07 2.89
C MET A 108 -11.73 6.04 1.73
N GLY A 109 -11.10 5.86 0.57
CA GLY A 109 -11.28 6.74 -0.59
C GLY A 109 -10.50 8.06 -0.51
N VAL A 110 -9.57 8.18 0.44
CA VAL A 110 -8.64 9.31 0.49
C VAL A 110 -7.73 9.22 -0.74
N LYS A 111 -7.56 10.34 -1.43
CA LYS A 111 -6.67 10.43 -2.59
C LYS A 111 -5.30 10.95 -2.18
N ALA A 112 -4.27 10.51 -2.88
CA ALA A 112 -2.89 10.97 -2.67
C ALA A 112 -2.76 12.50 -2.84
N GLU A 113 -3.57 13.12 -3.71
CA GLU A 113 -3.58 14.57 -3.96
C GLU A 113 -3.93 15.42 -2.72
N PHE A 114 -4.54 14.84 -1.69
CA PHE A 114 -4.87 15.56 -0.46
C PHE A 114 -3.72 15.63 0.56
N PHE A 115 -2.67 14.81 0.41
CA PHE A 115 -1.54 14.80 1.36
C PHE A 115 -0.71 16.10 1.31
N PRO A 116 -0.34 16.65 0.13
CA PRO A 116 0.31 17.95 0.08
C PRO A 116 -0.49 19.06 0.78
N LEU A 117 -1.82 19.07 0.61
CA LEU A 117 -2.71 20.05 1.24
C LEU A 117 -2.74 19.92 2.77
N MET A 118 -2.70 18.67 3.27
CA MET A 118 -2.56 18.39 4.70
C MET A 118 -1.20 18.86 5.24
N GLY A 119 -0.12 18.68 4.47
CA GLY A 119 1.20 19.20 4.83
C GLY A 119 1.24 20.72 4.94
N GLU A 120 0.67 21.43 3.97
CA GLU A 120 0.54 22.88 4.03
C GLU A 120 -0.30 23.35 5.23
N ALA A 121 -1.41 22.66 5.51
CA ALA A 121 -2.25 22.95 6.67
C ALA A 121 -1.50 22.70 8.01
N LEU A 122 -0.64 21.67 8.06
CA LEU A 122 0.21 21.39 9.22
C LEU A 122 1.23 22.49 9.45
N ILE A 123 1.92 22.94 8.40
CA ILE A 123 2.86 24.06 8.50
C ILE A 123 2.14 25.33 8.96
N GLN A 124 0.96 25.63 8.43
CA GLN A 124 0.20 26.81 8.83
C GLN A 124 -0.27 26.70 10.30
N MET A 125 -0.70 25.52 10.74
CA MET A 125 -1.04 25.27 12.13
C MET A 125 0.15 25.53 13.07
N MET A 126 1.35 25.06 12.70
CA MET A 126 2.56 25.31 13.49
C MET A 126 2.91 26.80 13.55
N LYS A 127 2.78 27.53 12.43
CA LYS A 127 2.95 29.00 12.37
C LYS A 127 2.00 29.72 13.31
N ASP A 128 0.72 29.36 13.31
CA ASP A 128 -0.28 30.03 14.14
C ASP A 128 -0.05 29.76 15.64
N CYS A 129 0.33 28.52 15.98
CA CYS A 129 0.56 28.10 17.36
C CYS A 129 1.86 28.66 17.95
N LEU A 130 2.96 28.67 17.19
CA LEU A 130 4.29 29.04 17.68
C LEU A 130 4.69 30.48 17.34
N ARG A 131 4.04 31.11 16.36
CA ARG A 131 4.26 32.50 15.93
C ARG A 131 5.74 32.74 15.60
N GLU A 132 6.34 33.78 16.20
CA GLU A 132 7.76 34.15 16.02
C GLU A 132 8.76 33.02 16.36
N LYS A 133 8.33 31.99 17.12
CA LYS A 133 9.18 30.83 17.43
C LYS A 133 9.26 29.83 16.27
N PHE A 134 8.38 29.93 15.28
CA PHE A 134 8.43 29.08 14.08
C PHE A 134 9.35 29.71 13.05
N THR A 135 10.64 29.36 13.14
CA THR A 135 11.68 29.90 12.25
C THR A 135 11.65 29.23 10.87
N PRO A 136 12.30 29.84 9.85
CA PRO A 136 12.44 29.21 8.53
C PRO A 136 13.13 27.84 8.57
N ASP A 137 14.08 27.63 9.49
CA ASP A 137 14.76 26.34 9.65
C ASP A 137 13.81 25.28 10.19
N ILE A 138 12.96 25.63 11.16
CA ILE A 138 11.90 24.74 11.67
C ILE A 138 10.90 24.42 10.55
N GLU A 139 10.47 25.42 9.77
CA GLU A 139 9.56 25.21 8.64
C GLU A 139 10.12 24.21 7.63
N LYS A 140 11.40 24.38 7.25
CA LYS A 140 12.11 23.46 6.36
C LYS A 140 12.16 22.05 6.95
N ALA A 141 12.52 21.92 8.22
CA ALA A 141 12.63 20.62 8.89
C ALA A 141 11.29 19.87 8.93
N TRP A 142 10.20 20.58 9.25
CA TRP A 142 8.84 20.03 9.20
C TRP A 142 8.43 19.61 7.79
N GLY A 143 8.80 20.39 6.76
CA GLY A 143 8.57 20.02 5.36
C GLY A 143 9.22 18.68 5.00
N ILE A 144 10.45 18.45 5.45
CA ILE A 144 11.18 17.19 5.22
C ILE A 144 10.51 16.03 5.97
N VAL A 145 10.25 16.19 7.29
CA VAL A 145 9.63 15.12 8.11
C VAL A 145 8.26 14.77 7.57
N TYR A 146 7.42 15.77 7.29
CA TYR A 146 6.09 15.53 6.75
C TYR A 146 6.14 14.82 5.40
N ALA A 147 7.03 15.24 4.49
CA ALA A 147 7.20 14.60 3.19
C ALA A 147 7.63 13.13 3.32
N ALA A 148 8.51 12.81 4.27
CA ALA A 148 8.93 11.43 4.53
C ALA A 148 7.75 10.58 5.06
N LEU A 149 7.05 11.04 6.10
CA LEU A 149 5.91 10.32 6.70
C LEU A 149 4.76 10.13 5.71
N SER A 150 4.34 11.21 5.05
CA SER A 150 3.26 11.17 4.06
C SER A 150 3.66 10.38 2.82
N GLY A 151 4.93 10.42 2.42
CA GLY A 151 5.47 9.67 1.30
C GLY A 151 5.31 8.15 1.48
N GLU A 152 5.62 7.61 2.66
CA GLU A 152 5.42 6.18 2.94
C GLU A 152 3.94 5.79 2.90
N MET A 153 3.04 6.63 3.41
CA MET A 153 1.60 6.40 3.32
C MET A 153 1.11 6.43 1.86
N VAL A 154 1.47 7.46 1.10
CA VAL A 154 1.08 7.64 -0.31
C VAL A 154 1.61 6.52 -1.18
N LYS A 155 2.85 6.07 -0.92
CA LYS A 155 3.43 4.90 -1.60
C LYS A 155 2.55 3.67 -1.40
N ALA A 156 2.19 3.35 -0.15
CA ALA A 156 1.32 2.22 0.15
C ALA A 156 -0.12 2.39 -0.38
N MET A 157 -0.61 3.62 -0.54
CA MET A 157 -1.89 3.90 -1.21
C MET A 157 -1.86 3.59 -2.71
N ASN A 158 -0.68 3.68 -3.33
CA ASN A 158 -0.47 3.55 -4.77
C ASN A 158 0.14 2.20 -5.18
N ASP A 159 0.12 1.19 -4.30
CA ASP A 159 0.63 -0.15 -4.62
C ASP A 159 -0.07 -0.74 -5.86
N ASP A 160 -1.40 -0.59 -5.96
CA ASP A 160 -2.18 -1.05 -7.12
C ASP A 160 -1.67 -0.40 -8.42
N ILE A 161 -1.40 0.91 -8.40
CA ILE A 161 -0.86 1.67 -9.54
C ILE A 161 0.55 1.17 -9.89
N THR A 162 1.39 0.94 -8.89
CA THR A 162 2.76 0.43 -9.08
C THR A 162 2.74 -0.96 -9.72
N VAL A 163 1.85 -1.84 -9.27
CA VAL A 163 1.64 -3.16 -9.83
C VAL A 163 1.14 -3.08 -11.27
N ILE A 164 0.11 -2.27 -11.54
CA ILE A 164 -0.46 -2.10 -12.89
C ILE A 164 0.59 -1.53 -13.86
N ASN A 165 1.34 -0.50 -13.46
CA ASN A 165 2.35 0.10 -14.31
C ASN A 165 3.50 -0.86 -14.62
N SER A 166 4.02 -1.56 -13.61
CA SER A 166 5.09 -2.56 -13.82
C SER A 166 4.59 -3.76 -14.65
N TRP A 167 3.33 -4.17 -14.48
CA TRP A 167 2.72 -5.18 -15.34
C TRP A 167 2.62 -4.71 -16.79
N ASN A 168 2.18 -3.47 -17.03
CA ASN A 168 2.11 -2.88 -18.37
C ASN A 168 3.49 -2.79 -19.05
N GLN A 169 4.57 -2.60 -18.28
CA GLN A 169 5.93 -2.69 -18.81
C GLN A 169 6.28 -4.12 -19.21
N LEU A 170 5.94 -5.11 -18.38
CA LEU A 170 6.16 -6.53 -18.69
C LEU A 170 5.42 -6.95 -19.98
N LYS A 171 4.21 -6.43 -20.20
CA LYS A 171 3.41 -6.68 -21.41
C LYS A 171 4.07 -6.21 -22.71
N LYS A 172 5.11 -5.37 -22.64
CA LYS A 172 5.86 -4.91 -23.82
C LYS A 172 6.84 -5.97 -24.35
N LEU A 173 7.09 -7.03 -23.59
CA LEU A 173 7.89 -8.17 -24.06
C LEU A 173 7.15 -8.92 -25.16
N GLU A 174 7.89 -9.39 -26.17
CA GLU A 174 7.33 -10.26 -27.19
C GLU A 174 6.87 -11.58 -26.55
N ASN A 175 5.62 -11.98 -26.84
CA ASN A 175 4.99 -13.18 -26.29
C ASN A 175 5.07 -13.26 -24.75
N TYR A 176 4.86 -12.11 -24.08
CA TYR A 176 5.03 -11.98 -22.63
C TYR A 176 4.24 -13.03 -21.83
N GLU A 177 3.08 -13.48 -22.30
CA GLU A 177 2.28 -14.49 -21.61
C GLU A 177 3.00 -15.84 -21.53
N GLU A 178 3.59 -16.28 -22.63
CA GLU A 178 4.35 -17.53 -22.67
C GLU A 178 5.67 -17.38 -21.91
N VAL A 179 6.36 -16.25 -22.07
CA VAL A 179 7.65 -15.98 -21.41
C VAL A 179 7.48 -15.94 -19.88
N ALA A 180 6.60 -15.08 -19.39
CA ALA A 180 6.36 -14.92 -17.96
C ALA A 180 5.77 -16.20 -17.35
N GLY A 181 4.79 -16.83 -18.03
CA GLY A 181 4.16 -18.06 -17.55
C GLY A 181 5.17 -19.21 -17.44
N THR A 182 6.05 -19.36 -18.43
CA THR A 182 7.08 -20.41 -18.43
C THR A 182 8.06 -20.21 -17.27
N ILE A 183 8.57 -18.99 -17.06
CA ILE A 183 9.49 -18.68 -15.96
C ILE A 183 8.81 -18.96 -14.60
N LEU A 184 7.55 -18.53 -14.46
CA LEU A 184 6.77 -18.67 -13.25
C LEU A 184 6.53 -20.14 -12.88
N PHE A 185 5.98 -20.94 -13.79
CA PHE A 185 5.68 -22.34 -13.47
C PHE A 185 6.93 -23.19 -13.32
N ARG A 186 8.01 -22.91 -14.07
CA ARG A 186 9.31 -23.56 -13.82
C ARG A 186 9.79 -23.27 -12.41
N ARG A 187 9.73 -22.01 -11.98
CA ARG A 187 10.13 -21.63 -10.62
C ARG A 187 9.26 -22.29 -9.55
N LEU A 188 7.95 -22.37 -9.76
CA LEU A 188 7.02 -23.09 -8.89
C LEU A 188 7.40 -24.58 -8.80
N PHE A 189 7.61 -25.24 -9.93
CA PHE A 189 7.96 -26.67 -10.00
C PHE A 189 9.33 -27.00 -9.40
N GLN A 190 10.28 -26.07 -9.46
CA GLN A 190 11.58 -26.20 -8.79
C GLN A 190 11.44 -26.12 -7.27
N LYS A 191 10.55 -25.26 -6.78
CA LYS A 191 10.34 -25.00 -5.35
C LYS A 191 9.39 -25.98 -4.68
N CYS A 192 8.40 -26.48 -5.42
CA CYS A 192 7.40 -27.43 -4.95
C CYS A 192 7.09 -28.46 -6.06
N PRO A 193 7.96 -29.48 -6.23
CA PRO A 193 7.81 -30.51 -7.26
C PRO A 193 6.46 -31.23 -7.25
N GLU A 194 5.81 -31.34 -6.09
CA GLU A 194 4.50 -31.98 -5.92
C GLU A 194 3.42 -31.32 -6.77
N THR A 195 3.53 -30.00 -6.98
CA THR A 195 2.56 -29.25 -7.79
C THR A 195 2.52 -29.69 -9.25
N LYS A 196 3.59 -30.31 -9.79
CA LYS A 196 3.62 -30.87 -11.15
C LYS A 196 2.45 -31.81 -11.43
N THR A 197 2.02 -32.56 -10.42
CA THR A 197 0.90 -33.51 -10.53
C THR A 197 -0.43 -32.84 -10.82
N LEU A 198 -0.66 -31.62 -10.30
CA LEU A 198 -1.85 -30.81 -10.60
C LEU A 198 -1.94 -30.44 -12.08
N PHE A 199 -0.79 -30.42 -12.76
CA PHE A 199 -0.66 -30.15 -14.19
C PHE A 199 -0.46 -31.43 -15.01
N GLY A 200 -0.60 -32.60 -14.39
CA GLY A 200 -0.45 -33.91 -15.03
C GLY A 200 0.97 -34.24 -15.48
N PHE A 201 1.98 -33.70 -14.80
CA PHE A 201 3.38 -34.05 -14.99
C PHE A 201 3.89 -34.93 -13.83
N PRO A 202 4.84 -35.86 -14.09
CA PRO A 202 5.52 -36.62 -13.04
C PRO A 202 6.27 -35.70 -12.06
N VAL A 203 6.28 -36.06 -10.77
CA VAL A 203 6.94 -35.27 -9.71
C VAL A 203 8.46 -35.14 -9.96
N ASP A 204 9.08 -36.22 -10.43
CA ASP A 204 10.50 -36.36 -10.72
C ASP A 204 10.93 -35.78 -12.08
N MET A 205 9.99 -35.25 -12.87
CA MET A 205 10.31 -34.58 -14.13
C MET A 205 11.21 -33.37 -13.88
N ASP A 206 12.35 -33.34 -14.58
CA ASP A 206 13.25 -32.19 -14.59
C ASP A 206 12.57 -30.96 -15.22
N THR A 207 12.64 -29.83 -14.52
CA THR A 207 12.04 -28.56 -14.95
C THR A 207 12.76 -27.91 -16.12
N GLU A 208 13.97 -28.38 -16.43
CA GLU A 208 14.79 -27.90 -17.56
C GLU A 208 14.69 -28.80 -18.80
N CYS A 209 14.01 -29.94 -18.71
CA CYS A 209 14.00 -30.89 -19.82
C CYS A 209 13.22 -30.38 -21.03
N SER A 210 13.68 -30.73 -22.24
CA SER A 210 13.03 -30.34 -23.50
C SER A 210 11.57 -30.80 -23.57
N LYS A 211 11.26 -31.98 -23.02
CA LYS A 211 9.89 -32.52 -22.98
C LYS A 211 8.90 -31.58 -22.29
N LEU A 212 9.32 -30.90 -21.21
CA LEU A 212 8.47 -29.92 -20.53
C LEU A 212 8.34 -28.65 -21.38
N MET A 213 9.47 -28.13 -21.89
CA MET A 213 9.51 -26.90 -22.68
C MET A 213 8.73 -27.00 -24.00
N GLU A 214 8.70 -28.18 -24.61
CA GLU A 214 7.98 -28.45 -25.86
C GLU A 214 6.53 -28.88 -25.62
N SER A 215 6.14 -29.14 -24.37
CA SER A 215 4.78 -29.58 -24.03
C SER A 215 3.77 -28.48 -24.33
N ARG A 216 2.94 -28.72 -25.36
CA ARG A 216 1.82 -27.83 -25.72
C ARG A 216 0.89 -27.57 -24.53
N ARG A 217 0.64 -28.58 -23.69
CA ARG A 217 -0.17 -28.46 -22.48
C ARG A 217 0.44 -27.46 -21.50
N PHE A 218 1.74 -27.57 -21.26
CA PHE A 218 2.48 -26.68 -20.37
C PHE A 218 2.44 -25.23 -20.88
N LYS A 219 2.74 -25.02 -22.16
CA LYS A 219 2.72 -23.69 -22.79
C LYS A 219 1.34 -23.04 -22.72
N ILE A 220 0.29 -23.77 -23.09
CA ILE A 220 -1.10 -23.27 -23.05
C ILE A 220 -1.48 -22.88 -21.63
N HIS A 221 -1.21 -23.74 -20.65
CA HIS A 221 -1.55 -23.43 -19.26
C HIS A 221 -0.78 -22.23 -18.72
N SER A 222 0.53 -22.18 -19.01
CA SER A 222 1.41 -21.07 -18.62
C SER A 222 0.89 -19.73 -19.14
N LYS A 223 0.55 -19.69 -20.44
CA LYS A 223 -0.07 -18.53 -21.07
C LYS A 223 -1.41 -18.17 -20.43
N HIS A 224 -2.28 -19.16 -20.23
CA HIS A 224 -3.61 -18.93 -19.69
C HIS A 224 -3.58 -18.35 -18.26
N PHE A 225 -2.65 -18.80 -17.41
CA PHE A 225 -2.46 -18.22 -16.09
C PHE A 225 -2.09 -16.73 -16.18
N VAL A 226 -1.18 -16.36 -17.07
CA VAL A 226 -0.78 -14.96 -17.26
C VAL A 226 -1.93 -14.11 -17.78
N GLU A 227 -2.74 -14.63 -18.70
CA GLU A 227 -3.98 -13.97 -19.16
C GLU A 227 -4.99 -13.78 -18.02
N MET A 228 -5.11 -14.75 -17.11
CA MET A 228 -5.98 -14.65 -15.93
C MET A 228 -5.45 -13.62 -14.93
N LEU A 229 -4.13 -13.55 -14.74
CA LEU A 229 -3.51 -12.51 -13.92
C LEU A 229 -3.72 -11.13 -14.54
N ASP A 230 -3.58 -10.98 -15.86
CA ASP A 230 -3.86 -9.71 -16.58
C ASP A 230 -5.32 -9.25 -16.34
N LYS A 231 -6.28 -10.17 -16.46
CA LYS A 231 -7.69 -9.88 -16.15
C LYS A 231 -7.90 -9.49 -14.68
N ALA A 232 -7.25 -10.16 -13.75
CA ALA A 232 -7.33 -9.82 -12.33
C ALA A 232 -6.77 -8.42 -12.05
N LEU A 233 -5.67 -8.03 -12.71
CA LEU A 233 -5.08 -6.70 -12.57
C LEU A 233 -5.95 -5.60 -13.20
N PHE A 234 -6.62 -5.90 -14.33
CA PHE A 234 -7.64 -5.01 -14.86
C PHE A 234 -8.82 -4.83 -13.89
N MET A 235 -9.26 -5.90 -13.22
CA MET A 235 -10.31 -5.82 -12.19
C MET A 235 -9.86 -5.05 -10.94
N LEU A 236 -8.57 -5.12 -10.59
CA LEU A 236 -7.97 -4.31 -9.54
C LEU A 236 -8.07 -2.83 -9.90
N GLU A 237 -7.71 -2.46 -11.14
CA GLU A 237 -7.78 -1.09 -11.66
C GLU A 237 -9.20 -0.51 -11.58
N VAL A 238 -10.22 -1.29 -11.99
CA VAL A 238 -11.62 -0.85 -11.94
C VAL A 238 -12.31 -1.10 -10.59
N LYS A 239 -11.56 -1.51 -9.55
CA LYS A 239 -12.03 -1.76 -8.18
C LYS A 239 -13.17 -2.81 -8.07
N ARG A 240 -13.08 -3.90 -8.84
CA ARG A 240 -14.08 -5.00 -8.88
C ARG A 240 -13.48 -6.40 -8.66
N LEU A 241 -12.33 -6.46 -8.00
CA LEU A 241 -11.56 -7.70 -7.84
C LEU A 241 -12.22 -8.72 -6.89
N GLU A 242 -12.95 -8.25 -5.87
CA GLU A 242 -13.32 -9.07 -4.71
C GLU A 242 -14.22 -10.28 -5.06
N ASP A 243 -15.32 -10.07 -5.78
CA ASP A 243 -16.27 -11.16 -6.10
C ASP A 243 -15.62 -12.28 -6.94
N ASN A 244 -14.68 -11.91 -7.83
CA ASN A 244 -13.99 -12.85 -8.70
C ASN A 244 -12.98 -13.70 -7.94
N MET A 245 -12.24 -13.12 -6.99
CA MET A 245 -11.27 -13.86 -6.17
C MET A 245 -11.97 -14.91 -5.28
N LYS A 246 -13.20 -14.63 -4.85
CA LYS A 246 -14.00 -15.61 -4.10
C LYS A 246 -14.32 -16.85 -4.94
N GLN A 247 -14.94 -16.65 -6.11
CA GLN A 247 -15.29 -17.75 -7.02
C GLN A 247 -14.06 -18.55 -7.44
N LEU A 248 -12.96 -17.84 -7.75
CA LEU A 248 -11.70 -18.47 -8.11
C LEU A 248 -11.17 -19.33 -6.96
N GLY A 249 -11.23 -18.85 -5.71
CA GLY A 249 -10.88 -19.64 -4.53
C GLY A 249 -11.72 -20.91 -4.38
N GLU A 250 -13.04 -20.83 -4.56
CA GLU A 250 -13.93 -22.02 -4.51
C GLU A 250 -13.52 -23.08 -5.55
N LEU A 251 -13.16 -22.66 -6.77
CA LEU A 251 -12.64 -23.57 -7.80
C LEU A 251 -11.29 -24.19 -7.43
N HIS A 252 -10.37 -23.43 -6.82
CA HIS A 252 -9.05 -23.94 -6.46
C HIS A 252 -9.10 -25.13 -5.49
N VAL A 253 -10.14 -25.22 -4.65
CA VAL A 253 -10.39 -26.41 -3.82
C VAL A 253 -10.65 -27.65 -4.68
N THR A 254 -11.48 -27.51 -5.71
CA THR A 254 -11.86 -28.61 -6.59
C THR A 254 -10.67 -29.13 -7.42
N TYR A 255 -9.66 -28.29 -7.65
CA TYR A 255 -8.42 -28.66 -8.31
C TYR A 255 -7.40 -29.33 -7.39
N GLY A 256 -7.67 -29.43 -6.08
CA GLY A 256 -6.74 -30.02 -5.10
C GLY A 256 -5.57 -29.10 -4.74
N VAL A 257 -5.70 -27.79 -4.97
CA VAL A 257 -4.69 -26.79 -4.57
C VAL A 257 -4.67 -26.69 -3.04
N LYS A 258 -3.49 -26.66 -2.44
CA LYS A 258 -3.30 -26.45 -1.00
C LYS A 258 -2.96 -25.01 -0.69
N GLU A 259 -3.34 -24.55 0.49
CA GLU A 259 -2.97 -23.22 1.02
C GLU A 259 -1.44 -23.01 1.01
N GLU A 260 -0.68 -24.05 1.35
CA GLU A 260 0.79 -24.05 1.39
C GLU A 260 1.43 -23.68 0.05
N TYR A 261 0.72 -23.84 -1.08
CA TYR A 261 1.25 -23.52 -2.40
C TYR A 261 1.20 -22.02 -2.72
N PHE A 262 0.36 -21.23 -2.04
CA PHE A 262 0.23 -19.79 -2.33
C PHE A 262 1.49 -18.99 -2.01
N PRO A 263 2.13 -19.12 -0.82
CA PRO A 263 3.39 -18.42 -0.58
C PRO A 263 4.49 -18.76 -1.61
N ILE A 264 4.54 -20.01 -2.06
CA ILE A 264 5.52 -20.48 -3.07
C ILE A 264 5.24 -19.87 -4.44
N MET A 265 3.95 -19.82 -4.82
CA MET A 265 3.49 -19.14 -6.04
C MET A 265 3.81 -17.64 -6.00
N GLY A 266 3.63 -16.98 -4.84
CA GLY A 266 4.04 -15.59 -4.64
C GLY A 266 5.54 -15.39 -4.85
N GLU A 267 6.40 -16.25 -4.28
CA GLU A 267 7.85 -16.19 -4.53
C GLU A 267 8.17 -16.36 -6.02
N ALA A 268 7.51 -17.31 -6.69
CA ALA A 268 7.71 -17.58 -8.12
C ALA A 268 7.28 -16.39 -9.00
N LEU A 269 6.18 -15.72 -8.66
CA LEU A 269 5.72 -14.51 -9.35
C LEU A 269 6.75 -13.37 -9.21
N ILE A 270 7.24 -13.12 -7.99
CA ILE A 270 8.25 -12.08 -7.73
C ILE A 270 9.56 -12.39 -8.48
N TYR A 271 9.98 -13.65 -8.49
CA TYR A 271 11.14 -14.08 -9.28
C TYR A 271 10.95 -13.82 -10.78
N THR A 272 9.75 -14.10 -11.29
CA THR A 272 9.38 -13.89 -12.70
C THR A 272 9.42 -12.41 -13.06
N LEU A 273 8.83 -11.55 -12.24
CA LEU A 273 8.86 -10.09 -12.44
C LEU A 273 10.30 -9.57 -12.50
N LYS A 274 11.18 -10.02 -11.59
CA LYS A 274 12.60 -9.67 -11.60
C LYS A 274 13.32 -10.12 -12.88
N LYS A 275 12.95 -11.27 -13.44
CA LYS A 275 13.55 -11.78 -14.68
C LYS A 275 13.05 -11.07 -15.93
N CYS A 276 11.77 -10.68 -15.94
CA CYS A 276 11.15 -9.99 -17.07
C CYS A 276 11.41 -8.49 -17.09
N LEU A 277 11.75 -7.88 -15.94
CA LEU A 277 11.98 -6.44 -15.77
C LEU A 277 13.36 -6.18 -15.11
N PRO A 278 14.48 -6.61 -15.71
CA PRO A 278 15.79 -6.57 -15.06
C PRO A 278 16.25 -5.15 -14.70
N ASP A 279 15.87 -4.14 -15.50
CA ASP A 279 16.31 -2.76 -15.32
C ASP A 279 15.34 -1.93 -14.45
N GLU A 280 14.05 -2.27 -14.46
CA GLU A 280 13.01 -1.56 -13.73
C GLU A 280 12.73 -2.16 -12.35
N PHE A 281 12.92 -3.47 -12.17
CA PHE A 281 12.51 -4.16 -10.95
C PHE A 281 13.33 -3.69 -9.74
N ASN A 282 12.63 -3.04 -8.80
CA ASN A 282 13.23 -2.39 -7.64
C ASN A 282 12.47 -2.76 -6.34
N PRO A 283 12.98 -2.36 -5.15
CA PRO A 283 12.33 -2.68 -3.88
C PRO A 283 10.88 -2.18 -3.76
N ALA A 284 10.51 -1.05 -4.38
CA ALA A 284 9.15 -0.54 -4.35
C ALA A 284 8.20 -1.42 -5.18
N ILE A 285 8.59 -1.82 -6.39
CA ILE A 285 7.83 -2.78 -7.21
C ILE A 285 7.68 -4.11 -6.46
N LYS A 286 8.77 -4.65 -5.90
CA LYS A 286 8.71 -5.89 -5.12
C LYS A 286 7.71 -5.79 -3.96
N SER A 287 7.77 -4.70 -3.20
CA SER A 287 6.90 -4.46 -2.05
C SER A 287 5.42 -4.37 -2.48
N ALA A 288 5.12 -3.57 -3.51
CA ALA A 288 3.76 -3.41 -4.04
C ALA A 288 3.17 -4.74 -4.54
N TRP A 289 3.95 -5.51 -5.31
CA TRP A 289 3.52 -6.83 -5.80
C TRP A 289 3.29 -7.83 -4.68
N ASN A 290 4.19 -7.90 -3.68
CA ASN A 290 3.99 -8.77 -2.52
C ASN A 290 2.69 -8.44 -1.80
N HIS A 291 2.38 -7.16 -1.64
CA HIS A 291 1.18 -6.72 -0.96
C HIS A 291 -0.09 -7.03 -1.77
N VAL A 292 -0.14 -6.67 -3.06
CA VAL A 292 -1.30 -6.97 -3.92
C VAL A 292 -1.50 -8.48 -4.05
N TYR A 293 -0.43 -9.25 -4.19
CA TYR A 293 -0.49 -10.71 -4.20
C TYR A 293 -1.07 -11.27 -2.90
N LEU A 294 -0.56 -10.83 -1.74
CA LEU A 294 -1.04 -11.27 -0.43
C LEU A 294 -2.53 -10.99 -0.24
N LYS A 295 -3.01 -9.82 -0.70
CA LYS A 295 -4.43 -9.47 -0.68
C LYS A 295 -5.26 -10.47 -1.49
N MET A 296 -4.86 -10.73 -2.74
CA MET A 296 -5.55 -11.68 -3.62
C MET A 296 -5.53 -13.11 -3.05
N SER A 297 -4.36 -13.59 -2.63
CA SER A 297 -4.18 -14.95 -2.11
C SER A 297 -4.97 -15.17 -0.83
N THR A 298 -4.99 -14.21 0.08
CA THR A 298 -5.75 -14.31 1.35
C THR A 298 -7.24 -14.48 1.08
N GLN A 299 -7.79 -13.74 0.11
CA GLN A 299 -9.19 -13.86 -0.27
C GLN A 299 -9.51 -15.22 -0.90
N MET A 300 -8.64 -15.71 -1.79
CA MET A 300 -8.77 -17.03 -2.38
C MET A 300 -8.70 -18.12 -1.31
N ILE A 301 -7.71 -18.10 -0.42
CA ILE A 301 -7.52 -19.07 0.68
C ILE A 301 -8.74 -19.07 1.61
N THR A 302 -9.27 -17.89 1.96
CA THR A 302 -10.46 -17.78 2.81
C THR A 302 -11.66 -18.48 2.17
N SER A 303 -11.84 -18.26 0.86
CA SER A 303 -12.93 -18.87 0.08
C SER A 303 -12.72 -20.38 -0.09
N MET A 304 -11.48 -20.82 -0.26
CA MET A 304 -11.11 -22.23 -0.30
C MET A 304 -11.48 -22.95 1.01
N LYS A 305 -11.09 -22.37 2.15
CA LYS A 305 -11.41 -22.93 3.47
C LYS A 305 -12.90 -22.99 3.74
N ALA A 306 -13.67 -22.02 3.23
CA ALA A 306 -15.12 -22.01 3.37
C ALA A 306 -15.79 -23.09 2.49
N ALA A 307 -15.31 -23.30 1.26
CA ALA A 307 -15.83 -24.31 0.35
C ALA A 307 -15.48 -25.75 0.77
N ALA A 308 -14.27 -25.98 1.31
CA ALA A 308 -13.84 -27.31 1.77
C ALA A 308 -14.62 -27.83 3.00
N LYS A 309 -15.41 -26.98 3.66
CA LYS A 309 -16.27 -27.33 4.80
C LYS A 309 -17.71 -27.70 4.40
N LYS A 310 -18.08 -27.54 3.12
CA LYS A 310 -19.39 -27.88 2.58
C LYS A 310 -19.37 -29.27 1.96
#